data_AF-A0A5N8V7S9-F1
#
_entry.id   AF-A0A5N8V7S9-F1
#
_cell.length_a   1.000
_cell.length_b   1.000
_cell.length_c   1.000
_cell.angle_alpha   90.00
_cell.angle_beta   90.00
_cell.angle_gamma   90.00
#
_symmetry.space_group_name_H-M   'P 1'
#
loop_
_entity.id
_entity.type
_entity.pdbx_description
1 polymer ?
#
loop_
_entity_poly.entity_id
_entity_poly.type
_entity_poly.pdbx_seq_one_letter_code
_entity_poly.pdbx_strand_id
1 'polypeptide(L)'
;MDSFDHTPYPLDSSDTPCSKDFYNEFYTGRLSVAPGWKVGGWTRWGLTDPLPRLCPSCGTEMDPLLTIASGEWNSNYPDWIPDEDRARSLSSTTDPEAHNPTMIDLARGYDLQLHVCPVSPDHPHIELIQ
;
A
#
# COMPACT_ATOMS: atom_id res chain seq x y z
N MET A 1 14.83 -26.16 -17.11
CA MET A 1 15.61 -24.94 -16.78
C MET A 1 14.88 -23.82 -17.49
N ASP A 2 13.75 -23.44 -16.92
CA ASP A 2 12.81 -22.54 -17.57
C ASP A 2 13.32 -21.12 -17.38
N SER A 3 13.52 -20.45 -18.51
CA SER A 3 13.91 -19.05 -18.59
C SER A 3 12.74 -18.23 -18.06
N PHE A 4 12.85 -17.73 -16.83
CA PHE A 4 11.96 -16.70 -16.31
C PHE A 4 12.17 -15.44 -17.16
N ASP A 5 11.28 -15.23 -18.11
CA ASP A 5 11.21 -14.01 -18.89
C ASP A 5 10.67 -12.91 -17.97
N HIS A 6 11.57 -12.22 -17.27
CA HIS A 6 11.28 -11.02 -16.50
C HIS A 6 11.06 -9.84 -17.47
N THR A 7 10.08 -9.95 -18.37
CA THR A 7 9.61 -8.77 -19.10
C THR A 7 8.80 -7.93 -18.11
N PRO A 8 9.25 -6.71 -17.78
CA PRO A 8 8.41 -5.79 -17.02
C PRO A 8 7.13 -5.57 -17.82
N TYR A 9 5.98 -5.62 -17.15
CA TYR A 9 4.70 -5.28 -17.77
C TYR A 9 4.82 -4.00 -18.60
N PRO A 10 4.16 -3.90 -19.77
CA PRO A 10 4.28 -2.73 -20.63
C PRO A 10 3.80 -1.52 -19.84
N LEU A 11 4.76 -0.64 -19.53
CA LEU A 11 4.47 0.71 -19.06
C LEU A 11 3.59 1.38 -20.12
N ASP A 12 2.60 2.14 -19.68
CA ASP A 12 1.79 2.96 -20.58
C ASP A 12 2.73 3.74 -21.51
N SER A 13 2.43 3.72 -22.80
CA SER A 13 3.28 4.20 -23.89
C SER A 13 3.63 5.69 -23.80
N SER A 14 3.04 6.43 -22.86
CA SER A 14 3.31 7.84 -22.58
C SER A 14 4.44 8.09 -21.58
N ASP A 15 4.84 7.11 -20.77
CA ASP A 15 5.88 7.31 -19.77
C ASP A 15 7.25 7.14 -20.39
N THR A 16 7.91 8.28 -20.65
CA THR A 16 9.31 8.27 -21.08
C THR A 16 10.15 7.59 -20.00
N PRO A 17 10.76 6.42 -20.28
CA PRO A 17 11.62 5.74 -19.33
C PRO A 17 12.73 6.71 -18.89
N CYS A 18 13.06 6.72 -17.61
CA CYS A 18 14.05 7.64 -17.00
C CYS A 18 13.60 9.12 -16.86
N SER A 19 12.32 9.45 -17.07
CA SER A 19 11.78 10.76 -16.67
C SER A 19 11.71 10.90 -15.14
N LYS A 20 11.71 12.15 -14.64
CA LYS A 20 11.55 12.42 -13.20
C LYS A 20 10.22 11.88 -12.67
N ASP A 21 9.17 11.97 -13.47
CA ASP A 21 7.83 11.54 -13.09
C ASP A 21 7.75 10.01 -13.02
N PHE A 22 8.39 9.32 -13.96
CA PHE A 22 8.55 7.86 -13.91
C PHE A 22 9.20 7.39 -12.60
N TYR A 23 10.33 8.01 -12.20
CA TYR A 23 11.00 7.64 -10.95
C TYR A 23 10.16 7.99 -9.71
N ASN A 24 9.41 9.09 -9.75
CA ASN A 24 8.54 9.50 -8.65
C ASN A 24 7.40 8.50 -8.45
N GLU A 25 6.72 8.11 -9.52
CA GLU A 25 5.67 7.10 -9.47
C GLU A 25 6.21 5.74 -9.05
N PHE A 26 7.33 5.32 -9.65
CA PHE A 26 8.00 4.07 -9.28
C PHE A 26 8.34 4.04 -7.79
N TYR A 27 9.00 5.07 -7.27
CA TYR A 27 9.34 5.13 -5.86
C TYR A 27 8.11 5.19 -4.96
N THR A 28 7.16 6.06 -5.28
CA THR A 28 5.97 6.28 -4.44
C THR A 28 5.11 5.02 -4.42
N GLY A 29 4.61 4.57 -5.56
CA GLY A 29 3.63 3.48 -5.63
C GLY A 29 4.21 2.09 -5.41
N ARG A 30 5.47 1.84 -5.81
CA ARG A 30 6.07 0.50 -5.75
C ARG A 30 7.00 0.29 -4.57
N LEU A 31 7.62 1.33 -4.00
CA LEU A 31 8.62 1.17 -2.94
C LEU A 31 8.24 1.83 -1.60
N SER A 32 7.59 3.00 -1.61
CA SER A 32 7.35 3.80 -0.41
C SER A 32 5.99 3.51 0.22
N VAL A 33 4.92 3.62 -0.57
CA VAL A 33 3.53 3.44 -0.12
C VAL A 33 2.87 2.26 -0.83
N ALA A 34 3.55 1.11 -0.81
CA ALA A 34 3.05 -0.15 -1.37
C ALA A 34 1.62 -0.46 -0.87
N PRO A 35 0.73 -1.01 -1.71
CA PRO A 35 -0.62 -1.39 -1.31
C PRO A 35 -0.61 -2.58 -0.31
N GLY A 36 -1.77 -2.86 0.27
CA GLY A 36 -1.99 -4.08 1.05
C GLY A 36 -1.73 -4.02 2.54
N TRP A 37 -1.89 -5.17 3.18
CA TRP A 37 -1.67 -5.34 4.61
C TRP A 37 -0.18 -5.34 4.92
N LYS A 38 0.27 -4.42 5.77
CA LYS A 38 1.70 -4.25 6.07
C LYS A 38 1.96 -3.67 7.45
N VAL A 39 3.09 -4.06 8.02
CA VAL A 39 3.62 -3.47 9.26
C VAL A 39 4.56 -2.33 8.91
N GLY A 40 4.40 -1.18 9.57
CA GLY A 40 5.22 -0.01 9.33
C GLY A 40 5.01 0.65 7.97
N GLY A 41 6.10 1.14 7.39
CA GLY A 41 6.12 1.82 6.10
C GLY A 41 5.88 3.32 6.22
N TRP A 42 5.32 3.92 5.18
CA TRP A 42 5.04 5.35 5.12
C TRP A 42 3.54 5.63 5.01
N THR A 43 3.10 6.72 5.63
CA THR A 43 1.75 7.25 5.46
C THR A 43 1.55 7.71 4.02
N ARG A 44 0.50 7.21 3.38
CA ARG A 44 0.03 7.77 2.10
C ARG A 44 -0.65 9.11 2.40
N TRP A 45 -0.72 10.01 1.43
CA TRP A 45 -1.37 11.31 1.59
C TRP A 45 -2.34 11.55 0.44
N GLY A 46 -3.28 10.62 0.27
CA GLY A 46 -4.29 10.68 -0.79
C GLY A 46 -5.62 11.27 -0.35
N LEU A 47 -6.05 10.96 0.88
CA LEU A 47 -7.34 11.38 1.43
C LEU A 47 -7.25 12.58 2.38
N THR A 48 -6.10 12.73 3.04
CA THR A 48 -5.85 13.80 4.02
C THR A 48 -4.60 14.58 3.68
N ASP A 49 -4.57 15.86 4.04
CA ASP A 49 -3.38 16.69 3.89
C ASP A 49 -2.20 16.18 4.76
N PRO A 50 -0.95 16.30 4.28
CA PRO A 50 0.25 16.03 5.06
C PRO A 50 0.32 16.88 6.32
N LEU A 51 0.15 16.24 7.47
CA LEU A 51 0.18 16.89 8.78
C LEU A 51 0.89 15.98 9.79
N PRO A 52 1.76 16.55 10.66
CA PRO A 52 2.41 15.78 11.72
C PRO A 52 1.37 15.01 12.55
N ARG A 53 1.66 13.74 12.83
CA ARG A 53 0.83 12.89 13.69
C ARG A 53 1.49 12.84 15.06
N LEU A 54 1.04 13.70 15.96
CA LEU A 54 1.65 13.83 17.29
C LEU A 54 0.88 13.01 18.33
N CYS A 55 1.61 12.36 19.21
CA CYS A 55 1.05 11.62 20.34
C CYS A 55 0.30 12.59 21.28
N PRO A 56 -1.00 12.36 21.57
CA PRO A 56 -1.77 13.21 22.48
C PRO A 56 -1.20 13.30 23.89
N SER A 57 -0.43 12.29 24.33
CA SER A 57 0.10 12.22 25.70
C SER A 57 1.46 12.92 25.87
N CYS A 58 2.34 12.85 24.86
CA CYS A 58 3.72 13.35 24.99
C CYS A 58 4.19 14.28 23.87
N GLY A 59 3.38 14.46 22.82
CA GLY A 59 3.70 15.34 21.69
C GLY A 59 4.74 14.79 20.70
N THR A 60 5.30 13.60 20.93
CA THR A 60 6.23 12.96 19.99
C THR A 60 5.52 12.54 18.71
N GLU A 61 6.19 12.69 17.57
CA GLU A 61 5.70 12.16 16.30
C GLU A 61 5.49 10.64 16.40
N MET A 62 4.34 10.19 15.90
CA MET A 62 3.91 8.80 15.95
C MET A 62 4.34 8.07 14.68
N ASP A 63 4.68 6.80 14.85
CA ASP A 63 5.10 5.95 13.75
C ASP A 63 3.91 5.12 13.23
N PRO A 64 3.79 4.91 11.92
CA PRO A 64 2.85 3.94 11.39
C PRO A 64 3.22 2.55 11.91
N LEU A 65 2.26 1.86 12.49
CA LEU A 65 2.42 0.50 13.02
C LEU A 65 1.88 -0.55 12.05
N LEU A 66 0.65 -0.37 11.61
CA LEU A 66 -0.06 -1.36 10.79
C LEU A 66 -0.97 -0.66 9.80
N THR A 67 -0.90 -1.06 8.54
CA THR A 67 -1.91 -0.77 7.53
C THR A 67 -2.76 -2.02 7.32
N ILE A 68 -4.07 -1.83 7.42
CA ILE A 68 -5.12 -2.80 7.14
C ILE A 68 -5.79 -2.31 5.86
N ALA A 69 -5.60 -3.02 4.76
CA ALA A 69 -6.10 -2.58 3.46
C ALA A 69 -7.38 -3.32 3.06
N SER A 70 -8.23 -2.68 2.28
CA SER A 70 -9.35 -3.38 1.65
C SER A 70 -8.89 -4.36 0.55
N GLY A 71 -7.65 -4.22 0.07
CA GLY A 71 -7.05 -5.16 -0.88
C GLY A 71 -5.52 -5.11 -0.84
N GLU A 72 -4.90 -6.23 -1.18
CA GLU A 72 -3.46 -6.48 -1.13
C GLU A 72 -2.68 -5.80 -2.26
N TRP A 73 -3.30 -5.67 -3.44
CA TRP A 73 -2.71 -4.99 -4.60
C TRP A 73 -3.78 -4.34 -5.46
N ASN A 74 -3.35 -3.55 -6.46
CA ASN A 74 -4.22 -2.95 -7.45
C ASN A 74 -3.60 -3.04 -8.86
N SER A 75 -4.38 -2.69 -9.88
CA SER A 75 -3.95 -2.74 -11.29
C SER A 75 -2.78 -1.82 -11.63
N ASN A 76 -2.56 -0.76 -10.84
CA ASN A 76 -1.53 0.23 -11.13
C ASN A 76 -0.14 -0.24 -10.64
N TYR A 77 -0.11 -1.08 -9.61
CA TYR A 77 1.12 -1.60 -9.00
C TYR A 77 1.07 -3.14 -8.88
N PRO A 78 1.08 -3.86 -10.02
CA PRO A 78 0.95 -5.32 -10.03
C PRO A 78 2.20 -6.06 -9.53
N ASP A 79 3.28 -5.36 -9.19
CA ASP A 79 4.52 -5.97 -8.70
C ASP A 79 4.33 -6.65 -7.34
N TRP A 80 3.30 -6.27 -6.58
CA TRP A 80 2.97 -6.81 -5.27
C TRP A 80 2.04 -8.03 -5.33
N ILE A 81 1.69 -8.52 -6.52
CA ILE A 81 0.92 -9.75 -6.68
C ILE A 81 1.83 -10.94 -6.32
N PRO A 82 1.45 -11.78 -5.34
CA PRO A 82 2.17 -13.02 -5.06
C PRO A 82 2.25 -13.90 -6.29
N ASP A 83 3.36 -14.62 -6.48
CA ASP A 83 3.56 -15.41 -7.70
C ASP A 83 2.52 -16.52 -7.85
N GLU A 84 2.09 -17.12 -6.73
CA GLU A 84 0.99 -18.07 -6.66
C GLU A 84 -0.37 -17.51 -7.12
N ASP A 85 -0.56 -16.19 -6.98
CA ASP A 85 -1.82 -15.51 -7.28
C ASP A 85 -1.82 -14.85 -8.68
N ARG A 86 -0.71 -14.84 -9.43
CA ARG A 86 -0.66 -14.22 -10.78
C ARG A 86 -1.67 -14.80 -11.76
N ALA A 87 -1.88 -16.12 -11.74
CA ALA A 87 -2.89 -16.73 -12.60
C ALA A 87 -4.31 -16.29 -12.20
N ARG A 88 -4.54 -16.15 -10.89
CA ARG A 88 -5.82 -15.73 -10.31
C ARG A 88 -6.10 -14.25 -10.52
N SER A 89 -5.07 -13.40 -10.54
CA SER A 89 -5.21 -11.95 -10.77
C SER A 89 -5.72 -11.59 -12.17
N LEU A 90 -5.57 -12.50 -13.15
CA LEU A 90 -6.12 -12.33 -14.50
C LEU A 90 -7.63 -12.63 -14.57
N SER A 91 -8.18 -13.28 -13.54
CA SER A 91 -9.57 -13.70 -13.48
C SER A 91 -10.37 -12.76 -12.58
N SER A 92 -11.20 -11.91 -13.19
CA SER A 92 -12.10 -10.98 -12.49
C SER A 92 -13.33 -11.66 -11.85
N THR A 93 -13.48 -12.98 -11.99
CA THR A 93 -14.66 -13.73 -11.53
C THR A 93 -14.39 -14.59 -10.29
N THR A 94 -13.26 -14.40 -9.63
CA THR A 94 -12.88 -15.20 -8.46
C THR A 94 -13.54 -14.67 -7.19
N ASP A 95 -14.06 -15.55 -6.33
CA ASP A 95 -14.69 -15.22 -5.03
C ASP A 95 -13.95 -15.93 -3.87
N PRO A 96 -13.34 -15.19 -2.92
CA PRO A 96 -13.17 -13.75 -2.94
C PRO A 96 -12.27 -13.30 -4.09
N GLU A 97 -12.33 -12.02 -4.44
CA GLU A 97 -11.42 -11.44 -5.44
C GLU A 97 -9.97 -11.70 -5.02
N ALA A 98 -9.09 -12.03 -5.99
CA ALA A 98 -7.72 -12.45 -5.68
C ALA A 98 -6.99 -11.44 -4.79
N HIS A 99 -7.21 -10.15 -5.05
CA HIS A 99 -6.59 -9.05 -4.33
C HIS A 99 -7.28 -8.72 -2.99
N ASN A 100 -8.45 -9.27 -2.68
CA ASN A 100 -9.14 -9.06 -1.40
C ASN A 100 -9.47 -10.40 -0.73
N PRO A 101 -8.46 -11.15 -0.27
CA PRO A 101 -8.68 -12.45 0.38
C PRO A 101 -9.40 -12.31 1.73
N THR A 102 -9.27 -11.16 2.40
CA THR A 102 -9.90 -10.90 3.71
C THR A 102 -11.38 -10.55 3.62
N MET A 103 -11.86 -10.12 2.44
CA MET A 103 -13.19 -9.56 2.22
C MET A 103 -13.52 -8.36 3.12
N ILE A 104 -12.49 -7.71 3.68
CA ILE A 104 -12.64 -6.50 4.45
C ILE A 104 -12.83 -5.34 3.46
N ASP A 105 -13.86 -4.52 3.70
CA ASP A 105 -14.11 -3.28 2.97
C ASP A 105 -14.12 -2.12 3.96
N LEU A 106 -13.11 -1.26 3.85
CA LEU A 106 -12.93 -0.08 4.68
C LEU A 106 -13.28 1.16 3.87
N ALA A 107 -14.31 1.88 4.30
CA ALA A 107 -14.72 3.16 3.73
C ALA A 107 -14.89 3.17 2.19
N ARG A 108 -15.26 2.03 1.56
CA ARG A 108 -15.39 1.82 0.11
C ARG A 108 -14.04 1.64 -0.61
N GLY A 109 -13.20 0.75 -0.08
CA GLY A 109 -11.92 0.39 -0.70
C GLY A 109 -10.70 1.21 -0.27
N TYR A 110 -10.79 1.96 0.82
CA TYR A 110 -9.65 2.65 1.45
C TYR A 110 -8.91 1.71 2.42
N ASP A 111 -7.87 2.25 3.05
CA ASP A 111 -7.04 1.56 4.01
C ASP A 111 -7.17 2.19 5.41
N LEU A 112 -7.09 1.41 6.46
CA LEU A 112 -6.95 1.88 7.84
C LEU A 112 -5.48 1.79 8.25
N GLN A 113 -4.90 2.89 8.66
CA GLN A 113 -3.55 2.93 9.23
C GLN A 113 -3.59 3.24 10.73
N LEU A 114 -2.98 2.36 11.51
CA LEU A 114 -2.77 2.50 12.95
C LEU A 114 -1.40 3.11 13.21
N HIS A 115 -1.35 4.10 14.08
CA HIS A 115 -0.14 4.80 14.49
C HIS A 115 0.11 4.59 15.99
N VAL A 116 1.37 4.38 16.36
CA VAL A 116 1.81 4.15 17.74
C VAL A 116 2.84 5.19 18.17
N CYS A 117 2.86 5.50 19.47
CA CYS A 117 3.90 6.36 20.01
C CYS A 117 5.19 5.55 20.20
N PRO A 118 6.34 5.99 19.64
CA PRO A 118 7.60 5.29 19.85
C PRO A 118 8.13 5.39 21.29
N VAL A 119 7.62 6.33 22.10
CA VAL A 119 8.06 6.55 23.47
C VAL A 119 7.47 5.52 24.44
N SER A 120 6.21 5.12 24.24
CA SER A 120 5.54 4.14 25.09
C SER A 120 4.39 3.47 24.36
N PRO A 121 4.27 2.12 24.43
CA PRO A 121 3.12 1.40 23.88
C PRO A 121 1.83 1.64 24.68
N ASP A 122 1.92 2.18 25.90
CA ASP A 122 0.74 2.51 26.72
C ASP A 122 0.11 3.85 26.34
N HIS A 123 0.77 4.63 25.48
CA HIS A 123 0.19 5.87 24.95
C HIS A 123 -0.91 5.56 23.93
N PRO A 124 -1.91 6.45 23.77
CA PRO A 124 -3.01 6.22 22.85
C PRO A 124 -2.52 6.08 21.41
N HIS A 125 -3.12 5.12 20.70
CA HIS A 125 -2.94 4.95 19.27
C HIS A 125 -3.83 5.94 18.50
N ILE A 126 -3.43 6.24 17.27
CA ILE A 126 -4.25 7.03 16.34
C ILE A 126 -4.63 6.14 15.16
N GLU A 127 -5.88 6.26 14.74
CA GLU A 127 -6.47 5.54 13.62
C GLU A 127 -6.75 6.52 12.49
N LEU A 128 -6.39 6.15 11.26
CA LEU A 128 -6.52 7.01 10.10
C LEU A 128 -7.00 6.23 8.88
N ILE A 129 -8.07 6.68 8.23
CA ILE A 129 -8.47 6.17 6.91
C ILE A 129 -7.66 6.87 5.83
N GLN A 130 -7.13 6.11 4.86
CA GLN A 130 -6.22 6.55 3.80
C GLN A 130 -6.59 6.02 2.42
#